data_AF-A0A927FQ88-F1
#
_entry.id   AF-A0A927FQ88-F1
#
_cell.length_a   1.000
_cell.length_b   1.000
_cell.length_c   1.000
_cell.angle_alpha   90.00
_cell.angle_beta   90.00
_cell.angle_gamma   90.00
#
_symmetry.space_group_name_H-M   'P 1'
#
loop_
_entity.id
_entity.type
_entity.pdbx_description
1 polymer ?
#
loop_
_entity_poly.entity_id
_entity_poly.type
_entity_poly.pdbx_seq_one_letter_code
_entity_poly.pdbx_strand_id
1 'polypeptide(L)' 'MLRESLAQLDRDLLSRFPEGYRYLAYLQTRVGYAVKRDMPGPDGPLLDELYACGARWLRGQPHGWPEH' A
#
# COMPACT_ATOMS: atom_id res chain seq x y z
N MET A 1 7.75 -7.47 37.63
CA MET A 1 8.19 -6.66 36.48
C MET A 1 8.29 -7.58 35.26
N LEU A 2 7.26 -7.63 34.43
CA LEU A 2 7.39 -8.23 33.09
C LEU A 2 8.04 -7.15 32.21
N ARG A 3 9.32 -7.33 31.86
CA ARG A 3 9.92 -6.57 30.76
C ARG A 3 9.26 -7.11 29.49
N GLU A 4 8.34 -6.35 28.91
CA GLU A 4 7.94 -6.60 27.53
C GLU A 4 9.20 -6.58 26.67
N SER A 5 9.60 -7.73 26.14
CA SER A 5 10.60 -7.77 25.09
C SER A 5 9.95 -7.12 23.87
N LEU A 6 10.41 -5.92 23.50
CA LEU A 6 10.06 -5.33 22.21
C LEU A 6 10.39 -6.36 21.14
N ALA A 7 9.36 -6.96 20.54
CA ALA A 7 9.53 -7.98 19.52
C ALA A 7 10.36 -7.38 18.38
N GLN A 8 11.60 -7.85 18.21
CA GLN A 8 12.43 -7.41 17.09
C GLN A 8 11.78 -7.87 15.80
N LEU A 9 11.49 -6.90 14.92
CA LEU A 9 10.93 -7.17 13.61
C LEU A 9 11.98 -7.85 12.73
N ASP A 10 11.58 -8.92 12.05
CA ASP A 10 12.41 -9.58 11.04
C ASP A 10 12.69 -8.60 9.89
N ARG A 11 13.94 -8.19 9.77
CA ARG A 11 14.42 -7.21 8.79
C ARG A 11 14.41 -7.76 7.36
N ASP A 12 14.68 -9.04 7.20
CA ASP A 12 14.70 -9.71 5.89
C ASP A 12 13.29 -9.91 5.35
N LEU A 13 12.29 -10.00 6.23
CA LEU A 13 10.89 -9.98 5.82
C LEU A 13 10.43 -8.56 5.48
N LEU A 14 10.78 -7.56 6.29
CA LEU A 14 10.43 -6.15 6.05
C LEU A 14 10.99 -5.61 4.72
N SER A 15 12.22 -5.99 4.36
CA SER A 15 12.90 -5.51 3.15
C SER A 15 12.24 -6.00 1.85
N ARG A 16 11.37 -7.02 1.92
CA ARG A 16 10.63 -7.55 0.76
C ARG A 16 9.47 -6.67 0.31
N PHE A 17 9.14 -5.64 1.09
CA PHE A 17 7.99 -4.80 0.85
C PHE A 17 8.39 -3.33 0.60
N PRO A 18 7.72 -2.64 -0.35
CA PRO A 18 7.87 -1.21 -0.55
C PRO A 18 7.66 -0.42 0.75
N GLU A 19 8.38 0.69 0.88
CA GLU A 19 8.43 1.48 2.11
C GLU A 19 7.05 1.94 2.59
N GLY A 20 6.21 2.41 1.66
CA GLY A 20 4.90 2.99 1.98
C GLY A 20 3.95 2.04 2.73
N TYR A 21 4.16 0.72 2.66
CA TYR A 21 3.26 -0.24 3.29
C TYR A 21 3.95 -1.44 3.95
N ARG A 22 5.29 -1.42 4.10
CA ARG A 22 6.05 -2.59 4.60
C ARG A 22 5.64 -3.10 5.97
N TYR A 23 5.27 -2.21 6.89
CA TYR A 23 4.89 -2.61 8.25
C TYR A 23 3.50 -3.26 8.27
N LEU A 24 2.57 -2.73 7.47
CA LEU A 24 1.27 -3.37 7.26
C LEU A 24 1.42 -4.74 6.58
N ALA A 25 2.22 -4.80 5.51
CA ALA A 25 2.54 -6.03 4.80
C ALA A 25 3.18 -7.09 5.71
N TYR A 26 4.09 -6.67 6.59
CA TYR A 26 4.72 -7.53 7.57
C TYR A 26 3.68 -8.19 8.48
N LEU A 27 2.76 -7.41 9.05
CA LEU A 27 1.70 -7.93 9.92
C LEU A 27 0.77 -8.89 9.17
N GLN A 28 0.33 -8.51 7.97
CA GLN A 28 -0.54 -9.33 7.13
C GLN A 28 0.12 -10.66 6.74
N THR A 29 1.41 -10.63 6.39
CA THR A 29 2.19 -11.83 6.07
C THR A 29 2.35 -12.74 7.29
N ARG A 30 2.60 -12.17 8.48
CA ARG A 30 2.73 -12.91 9.74
C ARG A 30 1.46 -13.66 10.15
N VAL A 31 0.29 -13.20 9.70
CA VAL A 31 -1.00 -13.86 9.93
C VAL A 31 -1.49 -14.67 8.73
N GLY A 32 -0.67 -14.86 7.70
CA GLY A 32 -0.91 -15.79 6.59
C GLY A 32 -1.53 -15.20 5.33
N TYR A 33 -1.69 -13.88 5.22
CA TYR A 33 -2.17 -13.26 3.97
C TYR A 33 -1.07 -13.16 2.91
N ALA A 34 -1.46 -13.32 1.65
CA ALA A 34 -0.62 -13.01 0.50
C ALA A 34 -0.69 -11.51 0.20
N VAL A 35 0.44 -10.81 0.39
CA VAL A 35 0.52 -9.36 0.15
C VAL A 35 1.04 -9.09 -1.26
N LYS A 36 0.30 -8.25 -2.01
CA LYS A 36 0.69 -7.77 -3.34
C LYS A 36 1.88 -6.79 -3.23
N ARG A 37 2.94 -7.04 -4.00
CA ARG A 37 4.23 -6.31 -3.90
C ARG A 37 4.38 -5.17 -4.91
N ASP A 38 3.53 -5.17 -5.92
CA ASP A 38 3.41 -4.19 -7.00
C ASP A 38 2.23 -3.23 -6.73
N MET A 39 1.98 -2.91 -5.46
CA MET A 39 0.95 -1.92 -5.16
C MET A 39 1.43 -0.53 -5.59
N PRO A 40 0.54 0.28 -6.22
CA PRO A 40 0.86 1.65 -6.60
C PRO A 40 1.29 2.45 -5.37
N GLY A 41 2.40 3.18 -5.52
CA GLY A 41 2.95 4.04 -4.48
C GLY A 41 2.31 5.44 -4.47
N PRO A 42 2.81 6.35 -3.62
CA PRO A 42 2.45 7.77 -3.62
C PRO A 42 3.01 8.54 -4.83
N ASP A 43 3.52 7.84 -5.83
CA ASP A 43 4.19 8.36 -7.01
C ASP A 43 3.95 7.46 -8.24
N GLY A 44 4.07 8.05 -9.42
CA GLY A 44 3.97 7.34 -10.71
C GLY A 44 2.66 7.53 -11.47
N PRO A 45 2.57 6.97 -12.69
CA PRO A 45 1.53 7.30 -13.66
C PRO A 45 0.12 6.95 -13.20
N LEU A 46 -0.04 5.89 -12.41
CA LEU A 46 -1.35 5.49 -11.90
C LEU A 46 -1.92 6.51 -10.90
N LEU A 47 -1.06 7.19 -10.14
CA LEU A 47 -1.49 8.27 -9.25
C LEU A 47 -1.94 9.48 -10.06
N ASP A 48 -1.24 9.82 -11.14
CA ASP A 48 -1.63 10.91 -12.04
C ASP A 48 -2.99 10.62 -12.69
N GLU A 49 -3.22 9.39 -13.15
CA GLU A 49 -4.51 8.94 -13.66
C GLU A 49 -5.62 9.04 -12.61
N LEU A 50 -5.32 8.69 -11.35
CA LEU A 50 -6.27 8.80 -10.24
C LEU A 50 -6.64 10.26 -9.96
N TYR A 51 -5.67 11.17 -9.96
CA TYR A 51 -5.94 12.60 -9.81
C TYR A 51 -6.73 13.16 -11.00
N ALA A 52 -6.42 12.76 -12.23
CA ALA A 52 -7.17 13.16 -13.42
C ALA A 52 -8.64 12.68 -13.34
N CYS A 53 -8.85 11.44 -12.93
CA CYS A 53 -10.16 10.85 -12.66
C CYS A 53 -10.95 11.68 -11.63
N GLY A 54 -10.34 11.99 -10.48
CA GLY A 54 -10.95 12.83 -9.44
C GLY A 54 -11.29 14.24 -9.93
N ALA A 55 -10.41 14.86 -10.72
CA ALA A 55 -10.66 16.18 -11.29
C ALA A 55 -11.84 16.19 -12.27
N ARG A 56 -12.03 15.12 -13.06
CA ARG A 56 -13.21 14.97 -13.93
C ARG A 56 -14.48 14.81 -13.13
N TRP A 57 -14.45 13.96 -12.11
CA TRP A 57 -15.60 13.74 -11.22
C TRP A 57 -16.04 15.04 -10.52
N LEU A 58 -15.11 15.82 -9.98
CA LEU A 58 -15.40 17.10 -9.33
C LEU A 58 -16.06 18.13 -10.27
N ARG A 59 -15.86 18.00 -11.59
CA ARG A 59 -16.54 18.83 -12.60
C ARG A 59 -17.90 18.27 -13.03
N GLY A 60 -18.40 17.22 -12.38
CA GLY A 60 -19.64 16.53 -12.75
C GLY A 60 -19.52 15.71 -14.04
N GLN A 61 -18.30 15.43 -14.51
CA GLN A 61 -18.06 14.60 -15.69
C GLN A 61 -18.00 13.11 -15.29
N PRO A 62 -18.22 12.17 -16.22
CA PRO A 62 -17.85 10.77 -16.01
C PRO A 62 -16.39 10.71 -15.58
N HIS A 63 -16.06 9.92 -14.56
CA HIS A 63 -14.73 9.88 -13.96
C HIS A 63 -13.71 9.21 -14.90
N GLY A 64 -14.14 8.23 -15.71
CA GLY A 64 -13.32 7.55 -16.73
C GLY A 64 -12.16 6.74 -16.16
N TRP A 65 -12.35 6.25 -14.93
CA TRP A 65 -11.48 5.22 -14.38
C TRP A 65 -11.71 3.92 -15.17
N PRO A 66 -10.67 3.12 -15.45
CA PRO A 66 -10.86 1.82 -16.09
C PRO A 66 -11.74 0.92 -15.22
N GLU A 67 -12.84 0.40 -15.76
CA GLU A 67 -13.58 -0.67 -15.10
C GLU A 67 -12.79 -1.98 -15.24
N HIS A 68 -12.72 -2.75 -14.15
CA HIS A 68 -12.03 -4.05 -14.07
C HIS A 68 -13.03 -5.20 -14.11
#